data_AF-A0A0R0D702-F1
#
_entry.id   AF-A0A0R0D702-F1
#
_cell.length_a   1.000
_cell.length_b   1.000
_cell.length_c   1.000
_cell.angle_alpha   90.00
_cell.angle_beta   90.00
_cell.angle_gamma   90.00
#
_symmetry.space_group_name_H-M   'P 1'
#
loop_
_entity.id
_entity.type
_entity.pdbx_description
1 polymer ?
#
loop_
_entity_poly.entity_id
_entity_poly.type
_entity_poly.pdbx_seq_one_letter_code
_entity_poly.pdbx_strand_id
1 'polypeptide(L)'
;MLPRFVMSLRIGLLTLACLTALPLQARPVITLIGAVQGEGATSPLAGQTVTVEGRLTADLRQGLDGFYLHGREDGNPLTSEGLLVLADEDQPLPAAACLRVRGEVVEQAAGRSGQSMTALKADTIQAASCRGLPVAGPLLLDAAPADWETLEGRLVRINVPLSVVGLHNLERSGEIWAAFGGPLWQPSEVALPGSEQARAVEQDNQRRLLVLDDADDARDPDTLALLPAGQLPRGGMQLQAVEGIVEQRYGAAWRLQLTRPLTLPASARPDAAPQVAGSLKVAAFNLENYFNGDGAGGGFPTLRGATDAAQLAAQQAKLVASINGLGADVAALMELENDGYGPASSIAQLVDALNADAQGPGDWRFVDAGQGPGSNPIRVGIIYRAGVLTPVGKPAVLEDGPFVEHSRVPLTQAFRRGNGPAFTVTAIHLKSKGCRDVAGADADQGDGQGCWNATRTDSAQRIVRWLGSDPTGSGSPHAVVLGDFNAYAMEQPLRALDAAGWRDAFAIAGVDQPYSYVYNGQLGRLDHALLSPSLAGLLRGAAEWHINADEPETHGYARDNQAGPWRSSDHDPLLLGLDL
;
A
#
# COMPACT_ATOMS: atom_id res chain seq x y z
N MET A 1 104.40 57.46 8.05
CA MET A 1 105.26 57.00 6.94
C MET A 1 104.37 56.38 5.87
N LEU A 2 104.37 56.98 4.67
CA LEU A 2 103.88 56.39 3.40
C LEU A 2 104.59 55.03 3.12
N PRO A 3 104.15 54.13 2.19
CA PRO A 3 103.56 54.42 0.86
C PRO A 3 102.46 53.42 0.36
N ARG A 4 101.49 53.83 -0.49
CA ARG A 4 101.37 53.82 -1.98
C ARG A 4 100.83 52.55 -2.67
N PHE A 5 99.75 52.79 -3.46
CA PHE A 5 99.33 52.23 -4.77
C PHE A 5 98.90 50.74 -4.82
N VAL A 6 97.84 50.32 -5.52
CA VAL A 6 97.51 50.50 -6.95
C VAL A 6 95.98 50.40 -7.20
N MET A 7 95.52 51.13 -8.22
CA MET A 7 94.17 51.20 -8.79
C MET A 7 93.86 50.00 -9.72
N SER A 8 92.65 49.44 -9.66
CA SER A 8 92.01 48.75 -10.80
C SER A 8 90.49 48.63 -10.61
N LEU A 9 89.77 49.13 -11.62
CA LEU A 9 88.33 49.18 -11.78
C LEU A 9 87.80 47.81 -12.28
N ARG A 10 86.79 47.23 -11.64
CA ARG A 10 85.94 46.18 -12.23
C ARG A 10 84.47 46.42 -11.89
N ILE A 11 83.68 46.60 -12.94
CA ILE A 11 82.21 46.58 -12.95
C ILE A 11 81.78 45.11 -12.77
N GLY A 12 80.86 44.85 -11.84
CA GLY A 12 80.29 43.53 -11.60
C GLY A 12 78.87 43.65 -11.02
N LEU A 13 77.89 43.33 -11.87
CA LEU A 13 76.46 43.08 -11.65
C LEU A 13 75.99 42.97 -10.18
N LEU A 14 75.02 43.83 -9.80
CA LEU A 14 74.10 43.55 -8.70
C LEU A 14 73.11 42.45 -9.14
N THR A 15 73.21 41.26 -8.56
CA THR A 15 72.15 40.25 -8.58
C THR A 15 71.15 40.56 -7.46
N LEU A 16 69.95 41.00 -7.87
CA LEU A 16 68.81 41.20 -6.98
C LEU A 16 68.25 39.81 -6.59
N ALA A 17 68.52 39.36 -5.37
CA ALA A 17 67.91 38.15 -4.83
C ALA A 17 66.43 38.40 -4.54
N CYS A 18 65.57 38.03 -5.48
CA CYS A 18 64.13 38.01 -5.29
C CYS A 18 63.78 36.78 -4.42
N LEU A 19 63.61 36.97 -3.12
CA LEU A 19 62.94 35.98 -2.28
C LEU A 19 61.47 35.92 -2.70
N THR A 20 61.10 34.88 -3.44
CA THR A 20 59.71 34.53 -3.69
C THR A 20 59.08 34.08 -2.37
N ALA A 21 58.38 34.99 -1.70
CA ALA A 21 57.45 34.61 -0.64
C ALA A 21 56.37 33.71 -1.27
N LEU A 22 56.42 32.41 -0.99
CA LEU A 22 55.31 31.50 -1.28
C LEU A 22 54.04 32.08 -0.62
N PRO A 23 52.94 32.28 -1.36
CA PRO A 23 51.71 32.76 -0.74
C PRO A 23 51.28 31.73 0.31
N LEU A 24 51.15 32.19 1.56
CA LEU A 24 50.55 31.41 2.63
C LEU A 24 49.10 31.14 2.21
N GLN A 25 48.81 29.96 1.66
CA GLN A 25 47.44 29.57 1.35
C GLN A 25 46.64 29.61 2.66
N ALA A 26 45.71 30.56 2.76
CA ALA A 26 44.78 30.62 3.88
C ALA A 26 44.08 29.26 3.97
N ARG A 27 44.04 28.66 5.17
CA ARG A 27 43.31 27.42 5.37
C ARG A 27 41.85 27.67 4.99
N PRO A 28 41.22 26.79 4.18
CA PRO A 28 39.81 26.96 3.83
C PRO A 28 38.98 27.00 5.11
N VAL A 29 38.03 27.93 5.17
CA VAL A 29 37.04 27.99 6.25
C VAL A 29 36.11 26.81 6.06
N ILE A 30 36.00 25.96 7.07
CA ILE A 30 35.11 24.80 7.05
C ILE A 30 33.76 25.21 7.66
N THR A 31 32.70 25.08 6.88
CA THR A 31 31.32 25.24 7.32
C THR A 31 30.85 23.91 7.93
N LEU A 32 30.17 23.98 9.08
CA LEU A 32 29.55 22.79 9.69
C LEU A 32 28.35 22.34 8.85
N ILE A 33 28.12 21.03 8.79
CA ILE A 33 26.99 20.49 8.02
C ILE A 33 25.65 20.96 8.61
N GLY A 34 25.50 20.97 9.94
CA GLY A 34 24.32 21.56 10.58
C GLY A 34 24.02 23.02 10.19
N ALA A 35 25.05 23.82 9.89
CA ALA A 35 24.86 25.19 9.40
C ALA A 35 24.47 25.26 7.91
N VAL A 36 24.82 24.23 7.12
CA VAL A 36 24.35 24.07 5.74
C VAL A 36 22.90 23.62 5.74
N GLN A 37 22.54 22.63 6.56
CA GLN A 37 21.17 22.15 6.72
C GLN A 37 20.23 23.26 7.24
N GLY A 38 20.56 23.88 8.37
CA GLY A 38 19.69 24.87 9.02
C GLY A 38 18.53 24.24 9.80
N GLU A 39 17.66 25.08 10.38
CA GLU A 39 16.55 24.65 11.26
C GLU A 39 15.21 24.49 10.54
N GLY A 40 15.17 24.63 9.21
CA GLY A 40 13.95 24.57 8.43
C GLY A 40 14.17 23.81 7.13
N ALA A 41 13.08 23.57 6.38
CA ALA A 41 13.05 22.73 5.18
C ALA A 41 13.88 23.23 3.98
N THR A 42 14.63 24.33 4.13
CA THR A 42 15.51 24.86 3.08
C THR A 42 16.74 25.46 3.74
N SER A 43 17.89 25.25 3.12
CA SER A 43 19.16 25.76 3.60
C SER A 43 19.20 27.29 3.70
N PRO A 44 19.69 27.87 4.80
CA PRO A 44 20.00 29.31 4.87
C PRO A 44 21.19 29.71 3.97
N LEU A 45 21.91 28.72 3.43
CA LEU A 45 23.09 28.90 2.59
C LEU A 45 22.83 28.55 1.13
N ALA A 46 21.57 28.31 0.72
CA ALA A 46 21.21 28.01 -0.66
C ALA A 46 21.82 29.03 -1.67
N GLY A 47 22.44 28.51 -2.73
CA GLY A 47 23.16 29.27 -3.75
C GLY A 47 24.56 29.75 -3.34
N GLN A 48 25.04 29.45 -2.12
CA GLN A 48 26.39 29.81 -1.69
C GLN A 48 27.37 28.65 -1.90
N THR A 49 28.61 28.97 -2.27
CA THR A 49 29.69 27.98 -2.31
C THR A 49 30.34 27.84 -0.93
N VAL A 50 30.27 26.66 -0.35
CA VAL A 50 30.83 26.34 0.96
C VAL A 50 31.92 25.27 0.86
N THR A 51 32.64 25.03 1.95
CA THR A 51 33.53 23.87 2.09
C THR A 51 33.18 23.14 3.37
N VAL A 52 32.78 21.88 3.26
CA VAL A 52 32.41 21.03 4.39
C VAL A 52 33.42 19.91 4.58
N GLU A 53 33.50 19.39 5.80
CA GLU A 53 34.20 18.14 6.09
C GLU A 53 33.23 17.17 6.76
N GLY A 54 33.24 15.93 6.31
CA GLY A 54 32.39 14.89 6.88
C GLY A 54 32.94 13.50 6.64
N ARG A 55 32.40 12.54 7.38
CA ARG A 55 32.66 11.12 7.20
C ARG A 55 31.65 10.55 6.20
N LEU A 56 32.13 9.79 5.21
CA LEU A 56 31.27 9.09 4.26
C LEU A 56 30.42 8.04 5.00
N THR A 57 29.09 8.15 4.90
CA THR A 57 28.14 7.23 5.54
C THR A 57 27.46 6.29 4.56
N ALA A 58 27.18 6.76 3.35
CA ALA A 58 26.66 5.94 2.25
C ALA A 58 27.15 6.51 0.91
N ASP A 59 27.45 5.63 -0.04
CA ASP A 59 27.75 5.99 -1.42
C ASP A 59 26.64 5.40 -2.30
N LEU A 60 25.71 6.26 -2.73
CA LEU A 60 24.52 5.90 -3.51
C LEU A 60 24.58 6.54 -4.90
N ARG A 61 25.80 6.81 -5.39
CA ARG A 61 26.00 7.40 -6.72
C ARG A 61 25.55 6.44 -7.82
N GLN A 62 25.63 5.14 -7.56
CA GLN A 62 24.90 4.14 -8.35
C GLN A 62 23.44 4.19 -7.89
N GLY A 63 22.56 4.72 -8.73
CA GLY A 63 21.10 4.79 -8.50
C GLY A 63 20.56 6.19 -8.15
N LEU A 64 21.23 6.96 -7.28
CA LEU A 64 20.69 8.23 -6.76
C LEU A 64 21.59 9.47 -6.95
N ASP A 65 22.63 9.39 -7.77
CA ASP A 65 23.51 10.51 -8.17
C ASP A 65 24.17 11.26 -6.98
N GLY A 66 24.48 10.57 -5.88
CA GLY A 66 25.14 11.21 -4.76
C GLY A 66 25.61 10.28 -3.65
N PHE A 67 26.34 10.87 -2.71
CA PHE A 67 26.80 10.19 -1.50
C PHE A 67 26.50 11.05 -0.26
N TYR A 68 26.48 10.42 0.91
CA TYR A 68 26.12 11.06 2.16
C TYR A 68 27.33 11.25 3.06
N LEU A 69 27.40 12.44 3.68
CA LEU A 69 28.40 12.78 4.69
C LEU A 69 27.74 13.01 6.04
N HIS A 70 28.43 12.59 7.11
CA HIS A 70 28.13 12.96 8.49
C HIS A 70 29.18 13.95 9.02
N GLY A 71 28.71 15.11 9.47
CA GLY A 71 29.52 16.24 9.91
C GLY A 71 30.03 16.15 11.35
N ARG A 72 30.47 17.29 11.89
CA ARG A 72 30.75 17.42 13.33
C ARG A 72 29.48 17.91 13.99
N GLU A 73 29.10 17.33 15.12
CA GLU A 73 27.97 17.84 15.91
C GLU A 73 28.18 19.32 16.26
N ASP A 74 27.24 20.16 15.85
CA ASP A 74 27.17 21.59 16.16
C ASP A 74 26.49 21.87 17.52
N GLY A 75 25.84 20.85 18.10
CA GLY A 75 25.12 20.92 19.38
C GLY A 75 23.70 21.48 19.28
N ASN A 76 23.18 21.71 18.08
CA ASN A 76 21.81 22.14 17.83
C ASN A 76 20.94 20.92 17.47
N PRO A 77 19.93 20.56 18.29
CA PRO A 77 19.05 19.43 17.97
C PRO A 77 18.06 19.72 16.83
N LEU A 78 18.00 20.96 16.35
CA LEU A 78 17.11 21.38 15.25
C LEU A 78 17.77 21.28 13.87
N THR A 79 19.06 20.97 13.80
CA THR A 79 19.83 20.84 12.54
C THR A 79 20.26 19.39 12.33
N SER A 80 20.30 18.96 11.06
CA SER A 80 20.89 17.67 10.72
C SER A 80 22.41 17.79 10.51
N GLU A 81 23.15 16.76 10.92
CA GLU A 81 24.58 16.63 10.58
C GLU A 81 24.81 15.71 9.38
N GLY A 82 23.73 15.27 8.74
CA GLY A 82 23.74 14.56 7.47
C GLY A 82 23.69 15.52 6.29
N LEU A 83 24.40 15.23 5.21
CA LEU A 83 24.34 16.03 3.98
C LEU A 83 24.44 15.14 2.75
N LEU A 84 23.48 15.29 1.84
CA LEU A 84 23.59 14.76 0.48
C LEU A 84 24.64 15.58 -0.29
N VAL A 85 25.61 14.89 -0.89
CA VAL A 85 26.56 15.47 -1.83
C VAL A 85 26.27 14.91 -3.21
N LEU A 86 25.82 15.78 -4.11
CA LEU A 86 25.57 15.43 -5.51
C LEU A 86 26.90 15.32 -6.24
N ALA A 87 27.12 14.17 -6.86
CA ALA A 87 28.34 13.84 -7.58
C ALA A 87 28.04 12.73 -8.60
N ASP A 88 28.51 12.91 -9.83
CA ASP A 88 28.31 11.92 -10.89
C ASP A 88 28.95 10.56 -10.50
N GLU A 89 28.37 9.46 -10.98
CA GLU A 89 28.89 8.09 -10.74
C GLU A 89 30.38 7.96 -11.11
N ASP A 90 30.76 8.54 -12.26
CA ASP A 90 32.13 8.51 -12.80
C ASP A 90 33.13 9.39 -12.03
N GLN A 91 32.66 10.26 -11.13
CA GLN A 91 33.54 11.15 -10.39
C GLN A 91 34.37 10.33 -9.37
N PRO A 92 35.73 10.35 -9.43
CA PRO A 92 36.52 9.54 -8.51
C PRO A 92 36.37 10.00 -7.07
N LEU A 93 35.92 9.11 -6.17
CA LEU A 93 35.99 9.35 -4.74
C LEU A 93 37.36 8.93 -4.19
N PRO A 94 38.02 9.76 -3.35
CA PRO A 94 39.21 9.35 -2.64
C PRO A 94 38.93 8.11 -1.78
N ALA A 95 39.85 7.15 -1.75
CA ALA A 95 39.80 5.99 -0.85
C ALA A 95 40.07 6.40 0.62
N ALA A 96 39.18 7.22 1.18
CA ALA A 96 39.27 7.78 2.52
C ALA A 96 37.88 7.79 3.17
N ALA A 97 37.81 7.46 4.46
CA ALA A 97 36.54 7.48 5.19
C ALA A 97 36.02 8.89 5.47
N CYS A 98 36.87 9.92 5.38
CA CYS A 98 36.50 11.30 5.60
C CYS A 98 36.91 12.16 4.41
N LEU A 99 36.00 13.01 3.97
CA LEU A 99 36.11 13.81 2.78
C LEU A 99 35.98 15.29 3.14
N ARG A 100 36.69 16.12 2.39
CA ARG A 100 36.47 17.56 2.31
C ARG A 100 35.86 17.84 0.95
N VAL A 101 34.69 18.47 0.95
CA VAL A 101 33.95 18.79 -0.26
C VAL A 101 33.76 20.29 -0.33
N ARG A 102 34.13 20.88 -1.47
CA ARG A 102 33.74 22.25 -1.83
C ARG A 102 32.69 22.16 -2.92
N GLY A 103 31.63 22.94 -2.78
CA GLY A 103 30.52 22.94 -3.73
C GLY A 103 29.51 24.02 -3.43
N GLU A 104 28.52 24.16 -4.31
CA GLU A 104 27.36 25.05 -4.14
C GLU A 104 26.26 24.32 -3.37
N VAL A 105 25.67 25.00 -2.37
CA VAL A 105 24.51 24.48 -1.65
C VAL A 105 23.27 24.66 -2.52
N VAL A 106 22.50 23.60 -2.71
CA VAL A 106 21.31 23.57 -3.57
C VAL A 106 20.15 22.86 -2.88
N GLU A 107 18.94 23.20 -3.29
CA GLU A 107 17.72 22.49 -2.92
C GLU A 107 17.40 21.43 -3.99
N GLN A 108 17.73 20.17 -3.72
CA GLN A 108 17.47 19.06 -4.62
C GLN A 108 15.99 18.69 -4.54
N ALA A 109 15.26 18.85 -5.65
CA ALA A 109 13.84 18.53 -5.68
C ALA A 109 13.57 17.07 -5.30
N ALA A 110 12.67 16.85 -4.33
CA ALA A 110 12.30 15.55 -3.78
C ALA A 110 10.98 15.02 -4.39
N GLY A 111 10.71 15.34 -5.65
CA GLY A 111 9.49 14.93 -6.37
C GLY A 111 8.68 16.11 -6.89
N ARG A 112 7.37 15.91 -7.10
CA ARG A 112 6.47 16.91 -7.71
C ARG A 112 5.64 17.70 -6.70
N SER A 113 5.73 17.36 -5.42
CA SER A 113 4.93 17.90 -4.33
C SER A 113 5.54 19.15 -3.68
N GLY A 114 6.65 19.66 -4.23
CA GLY A 114 7.29 20.91 -3.81
C GLY A 114 8.30 20.77 -2.66
N GLN A 115 8.52 19.57 -2.14
CA GLN A 115 9.59 19.26 -1.19
C GLN A 115 10.95 19.26 -1.89
N SER A 116 11.98 19.61 -1.13
CA SER A 116 13.38 19.50 -1.51
C SER A 116 14.20 18.89 -0.38
N MET A 117 15.42 18.49 -0.69
CA MET A 117 16.46 18.16 0.28
C MET A 117 17.60 19.15 0.14
N THR A 118 18.22 19.50 1.26
CA THR A 118 19.45 20.28 1.25
C THR A 118 20.60 19.41 0.74
N ALA A 119 21.23 19.83 -0.34
CA ALA A 119 22.34 19.11 -0.95
C ALA A 119 23.52 20.03 -1.27
N LEU A 120 24.69 19.43 -1.45
CA LEU A 120 25.89 20.11 -1.91
C LEU A 120 26.29 19.58 -3.29
N LYS A 121 26.21 20.43 -4.31
CA LYS A 121 26.70 20.10 -5.65
C LYS A 121 28.22 20.23 -5.68
N ALA A 122 28.93 19.11 -5.75
CA ALA A 122 30.37 19.07 -5.54
C ALA A 122 31.18 19.65 -6.72
N ASP A 123 32.02 20.65 -6.44
CA ASP A 123 33.06 21.14 -7.37
C ASP A 123 34.35 20.32 -7.22
N THR A 124 34.74 20.07 -5.96
CA THR A 124 35.96 19.33 -5.63
C THR A 124 35.74 18.44 -4.43
N ILE A 125 36.29 17.23 -4.50
CA ILE A 125 36.24 16.21 -3.45
C ILE A 125 37.68 15.80 -3.14
N GLN A 126 38.07 15.88 -1.86
CA GLN A 126 39.42 15.59 -1.41
C GLN A 126 39.40 14.72 -0.15
N ALA A 127 40.43 13.90 0.05
CA ALA A 127 40.61 13.18 1.31
C ALA A 127 40.84 14.18 2.46
N ALA A 128 40.21 13.92 3.61
CA ALA A 128 40.35 14.72 4.82
C ALA A 128 40.76 13.86 6.03
N SER A 129 41.19 14.51 7.10
CA SER A 129 41.43 13.84 8.38
C SER A 129 40.11 13.62 9.11
N CYS A 130 39.87 12.41 9.62
CA CYS A 130 38.72 12.14 10.48
C CYS A 130 38.83 12.74 11.90
N ARG A 131 39.87 13.53 12.19
CA ARG A 131 40.11 14.07 13.54
C ARG A 131 38.94 14.92 14.01
N GLY A 132 38.22 14.46 15.03
CA GLY A 132 37.10 15.17 15.65
C GLY A 132 35.79 15.10 14.87
N LEU A 133 35.72 14.25 13.83
CA LEU A 133 34.45 13.74 13.32
C LEU A 133 34.04 12.52 14.16
N PRO A 134 32.74 12.30 14.39
CA PRO A 134 32.26 11.14 15.13
C PRO A 134 32.62 9.83 14.43
N VAL A 135 32.56 8.74 15.20
CA VAL A 135 32.64 7.39 14.63
C VAL A 135 31.37 7.15 13.82
N ALA A 136 31.49 6.59 12.61
CA ALA A 136 30.32 6.19 11.83
C ALA A 136 29.60 5.07 12.57
N GLY A 137 28.47 5.41 13.18
CA GLY A 137 27.48 4.47 13.68
C GLY A 137 26.10 5.09 13.48
N PRO A 138 25.06 4.28 13.28
CA PRO A 138 23.71 4.80 13.13
C PRO A 138 23.24 5.47 14.42
N LEU A 139 22.49 6.57 14.29
CA LEU A 139 21.67 7.08 15.38
C LEU A 139 20.54 6.08 15.67
N LEU A 140 20.38 5.67 16.92
CA LEU A 140 19.31 4.75 17.31
C LEU A 140 17.99 5.50 17.51
N LEU A 141 16.93 4.99 16.87
CA LEU A 141 15.57 5.51 17.01
C LEU A 141 14.69 4.46 17.69
N ASP A 142 14.16 4.81 18.86
CA ASP A 142 13.23 3.96 19.62
C ASP A 142 11.75 4.39 19.44
N ALA A 143 11.50 5.41 18.62
CA ALA A 143 10.16 5.88 18.25
C ALA A 143 10.23 6.66 16.92
N ALA A 144 9.06 6.93 16.32
CA ALA A 144 8.97 7.89 15.23
C ALA A 144 9.48 9.27 15.71
N PRO A 145 10.43 9.89 14.99
CA PRO A 145 10.88 11.25 15.27
C PRO A 145 9.71 12.24 15.28
N ALA A 146 9.79 13.26 16.14
CA ALA A 146 8.84 14.37 16.13
C ALA A 146 8.99 15.21 14.86
N ASP A 147 10.22 15.31 14.35
CA ASP A 147 10.55 16.00 13.12
C ASP A 147 11.70 15.26 12.43
N TRP A 148 11.39 14.67 11.28
CA TRP A 148 12.36 13.93 10.46
C TRP A 148 13.36 14.86 9.75
N GLU A 149 13.03 16.15 9.58
CA GLU A 149 13.92 17.13 8.96
C GLU A 149 15.25 17.25 9.72
N THR A 150 15.18 17.18 11.05
CA THR A 150 16.35 17.17 11.95
C THR A 150 17.29 15.97 11.72
N LEU A 151 16.84 14.97 10.97
CA LEU A 151 17.59 13.76 10.65
C LEU A 151 17.94 13.65 9.16
N GLU A 152 17.62 14.63 8.31
CA GLU A 152 17.88 14.56 6.87
C GLU A 152 19.33 14.18 6.55
N GLY A 153 19.53 13.15 5.73
CA GLY A 153 20.84 12.65 5.33
C GLY A 153 21.61 11.90 6.43
N ARG A 154 21.06 11.75 7.65
CA ARG A 154 21.71 10.97 8.71
C ARG A 154 21.50 9.47 8.51
N LEU A 155 22.51 8.70 8.86
CA LEU A 155 22.40 7.25 9.04
C LEU A 155 21.69 6.94 10.36
N VAL A 156 20.56 6.25 10.29
CA VAL A 156 19.76 5.85 11.46
C VAL A 156 19.54 4.35 11.50
N ARG A 157 19.28 3.83 12.70
CA ARG A 157 18.84 2.45 12.92
C ARG A 157 17.62 2.48 13.83
N ILE A 158 16.53 1.91 13.34
CA ILE A 158 15.28 1.78 14.08
C ILE A 158 15.39 0.54 14.96
N ASN A 159 15.29 0.76 16.27
CA ASN A 159 15.53 -0.24 17.30
C ASN A 159 14.23 -0.79 17.91
N VAL A 160 13.08 -0.26 17.47
CA VAL A 160 11.75 -0.84 17.71
C VAL A 160 11.23 -1.56 16.47
N PRO A 161 10.27 -2.49 16.61
CA PRO A 161 9.66 -3.14 15.45
C PRO A 161 8.92 -2.14 14.55
N LEU A 162 9.11 -2.28 13.23
CA LEU A 162 8.27 -1.63 12.23
C LEU A 162 7.29 -2.64 11.63
N SER A 163 6.03 -2.26 11.51
CA SER A 163 5.03 -3.08 10.82
C SER A 163 5.11 -2.83 9.32
N VAL A 164 5.17 -3.88 8.51
CA VAL A 164 4.93 -3.78 7.06
C VAL A 164 3.46 -3.44 6.85
N VAL A 165 3.19 -2.30 6.22
CA VAL A 165 1.82 -1.81 6.02
C VAL A 165 1.43 -1.72 4.55
N GLY A 166 2.37 -1.66 3.61
CA GLY A 166 2.04 -1.63 2.18
C GLY A 166 3.14 -2.21 1.29
N LEU A 167 2.71 -2.96 0.26
CA LEU A 167 3.58 -3.69 -0.68
C LEU A 167 3.32 -3.33 -2.15
N HIS A 168 2.45 -2.36 -2.44
CA HIS A 168 1.99 -2.02 -3.78
C HIS A 168 3.08 -1.52 -4.75
N ASN A 169 4.19 -0.98 -4.21
CA ASN A 169 5.33 -0.52 -5.01
C ASN A 169 6.51 -1.51 -4.99
N LEU A 170 6.39 -2.65 -4.29
CA LEU A 170 7.52 -3.56 -4.10
C LEU A 170 8.12 -4.00 -5.43
N GLU A 171 7.30 -4.51 -6.33
CA GLU A 171 7.77 -4.97 -7.63
C GLU A 171 8.07 -3.86 -8.62
N ARG A 172 7.42 -2.70 -8.43
CA ARG A 172 7.50 -1.61 -9.40
C ARG A 172 8.75 -0.76 -9.19
N SER A 173 9.20 -0.62 -7.95
CA SER A 173 10.28 0.29 -7.57
C SER A 173 11.04 -0.16 -6.31
N GLY A 174 10.96 -1.42 -5.89
CA GLY A 174 11.72 -1.89 -4.73
C GLY A 174 11.27 -1.31 -3.39
N GLU A 175 10.08 -0.70 -3.30
CA GLU A 175 9.67 0.03 -2.10
C GLU A 175 8.76 -0.79 -1.17
N ILE A 176 9.03 -0.76 0.14
CA ILE A 176 8.13 -1.27 1.20
C ILE A 176 7.67 -0.13 2.07
N TRP A 177 6.37 -0.04 2.30
CA TRP A 177 5.83 0.92 3.26
C TRP A 177 5.75 0.25 4.63
N ALA A 178 6.34 0.89 5.62
CA ALA A 178 6.40 0.43 6.99
C ALA A 178 5.91 1.51 7.96
N ALA A 179 5.47 1.10 9.15
CA ALA A 179 4.97 2.03 10.15
C ALA A 179 5.48 1.73 11.55
N PHE A 180 5.71 2.80 12.32
CA PHE A 180 5.89 2.71 13.76
C PHE A 180 4.57 2.35 14.45
N GLY A 181 4.65 1.58 15.54
CA GLY A 181 3.53 1.43 16.48
C GLY A 181 2.34 0.61 15.97
N GLY A 182 2.51 -0.24 14.95
CA GLY A 182 1.47 -1.13 14.45
C GLY A 182 0.85 -0.68 13.12
N PRO A 183 -0.30 -1.25 12.73
CA PRO A 183 -0.95 -0.92 11.47
C PRO A 183 -1.40 0.54 11.38
N LEU A 184 -1.65 0.98 10.16
CA LEU A 184 -2.31 2.25 9.86
C LEU A 184 -3.76 1.96 9.48
N TRP A 185 -4.68 2.82 9.89
CA TRP A 185 -6.11 2.66 9.62
C TRP A 185 -6.60 3.77 8.70
N GLN A 186 -7.45 3.40 7.75
CA GLN A 186 -8.20 4.36 6.96
C GLN A 186 -8.99 5.28 7.91
N PRO A 187 -8.87 6.62 7.82
CA PRO A 187 -9.52 7.51 8.76
C PRO A 187 -11.04 7.32 8.86
N SER A 188 -11.70 7.06 7.72
CA SER A 188 -13.14 6.82 7.64
C SER A 188 -13.55 5.36 7.94
N GLU A 189 -12.61 4.48 8.28
CA GLU A 189 -12.92 3.18 8.90
C GLU A 189 -13.17 3.33 10.40
N VAL A 190 -12.38 4.18 11.07
CA VAL A 190 -12.37 4.27 12.55
C VAL A 190 -12.98 5.56 13.11
N ALA A 191 -13.22 6.57 12.27
CA ALA A 191 -13.78 7.85 12.68
C ALA A 191 -14.76 8.42 11.64
N LEU A 192 -15.66 9.31 12.08
CA LEU A 192 -16.60 9.96 11.17
C LEU A 192 -15.87 10.81 10.12
N PRO A 193 -16.22 10.71 8.83
CA PRO A 193 -15.67 11.57 7.79
C PRO A 193 -15.74 13.06 8.11
N GLY A 194 -14.66 13.79 7.78
CA GLY A 194 -14.53 15.23 8.05
C GLY A 194 -14.41 15.64 9.52
N SER A 195 -14.46 14.70 10.46
CA SER A 195 -14.32 14.98 11.90
C SER A 195 -12.88 15.30 12.30
N GLU A 196 -12.71 15.91 13.47
CA GLU A 196 -11.40 16.13 14.08
C GLU A 196 -10.69 14.80 14.37
N GLN A 197 -11.44 13.77 14.77
CA GLN A 197 -10.92 12.44 15.01
C GLN A 197 -10.35 11.80 13.73
N ALA A 198 -11.06 11.92 12.60
CA ALA A 198 -10.55 11.43 11.32
C ALA A 198 -9.26 12.16 10.90
N ARG A 199 -9.20 13.49 11.08
CA ARG A 199 -7.97 14.26 10.82
C ARG A 199 -6.83 13.86 11.75
N ALA A 200 -7.11 13.56 13.01
CA ALA A 200 -6.11 13.09 13.96
C ALA A 200 -5.55 11.72 13.55
N VAL A 201 -6.38 10.81 13.05
CA VAL A 201 -5.93 9.51 12.51
C VAL A 201 -5.05 9.70 11.28
N GLU A 202 -5.44 10.56 10.35
CA GLU A 202 -4.63 10.88 9.15
C GLU A 202 -3.26 11.45 9.52
N GLN A 203 -3.21 12.43 10.44
CA GLN A 203 -1.96 13.04 10.92
C GLN A 203 -1.09 12.02 11.66
N ASP A 204 -1.71 11.14 12.43
CA ASP A 204 -1.02 10.05 13.12
C ASP A 204 -0.40 9.04 12.14
N ASN A 205 -1.15 8.66 11.09
CA ASN A 205 -0.66 7.80 10.02
C ASN A 205 0.55 8.44 9.31
N GLN A 206 0.46 9.71 8.93
CA GLN A 206 1.56 10.44 8.28
C GLN A 206 2.81 10.51 9.15
N ARG A 207 2.65 10.69 10.47
CA ARG A 207 3.77 10.72 11.42
C ARG A 207 4.45 9.35 11.58
N ARG A 208 3.68 8.27 11.49
CA ARG A 208 4.17 6.89 11.72
C ARG A 208 4.67 6.21 10.45
N LEU A 209 4.25 6.66 9.27
CA LEU A 209 4.63 6.08 7.98
C LEU A 209 6.09 6.35 7.61
N LEU A 210 6.74 5.33 7.07
CA LEU A 210 8.09 5.37 6.55
C LEU A 210 8.19 4.49 5.30
N VAL A 211 8.83 4.97 4.25
CA VAL A 211 9.14 4.15 3.06
C VAL A 211 10.53 3.55 3.22
N LEU A 212 10.67 2.25 2.97
CA LEU A 212 11.95 1.54 2.92
C LEU A 212 12.29 1.29 1.44
N ASP A 213 13.49 1.67 1.04
CA ASP A 213 13.92 1.75 -0.35
C ASP A 213 15.35 1.19 -0.47
N ASP A 214 15.69 0.59 -1.60
CA ASP A 214 17.01 -0.02 -1.88
C ASP A 214 17.98 0.91 -2.61
N ALA A 215 17.60 2.17 -2.82
CA ALA A 215 18.40 3.20 -3.49
C ALA A 215 18.65 2.91 -4.98
N ASP A 216 17.73 2.19 -5.62
CA ASP A 216 17.70 1.97 -7.07
C ASP A 216 16.50 2.72 -7.67
N ASP A 217 16.74 3.52 -8.72
CA ASP A 217 15.68 4.24 -9.43
C ASP A 217 15.08 3.43 -10.60
N ALA A 218 15.54 2.18 -10.78
CA ALA A 218 15.03 1.26 -11.75
C ALA A 218 13.54 0.98 -11.54
N ARG A 219 12.80 1.04 -12.65
CA ARG A 219 11.41 0.59 -12.68
C ARG A 219 11.36 -0.89 -13.01
N ASP A 220 10.51 -1.61 -12.29
CA ASP A 220 10.27 -3.04 -12.44
C ASP A 220 11.60 -3.85 -12.33
N PRO A 221 12.38 -3.70 -11.24
CA PRO A 221 13.73 -4.27 -11.13
C PRO A 221 13.72 -5.80 -11.16
N ASP A 222 14.74 -6.39 -11.82
CA ASP A 222 14.90 -7.85 -11.91
C ASP A 222 15.19 -8.50 -10.54
N THR A 223 15.75 -7.73 -9.60
CA THR A 223 16.07 -8.18 -8.24
C THR A 223 15.68 -7.14 -7.21
N LEU A 224 15.12 -7.58 -6.09
CA LEU A 224 14.77 -6.72 -4.95
C LEU A 224 15.93 -6.69 -3.96
N ALA A 225 16.82 -5.69 -4.05
CA ALA A 225 18.06 -5.65 -3.27
C ALA A 225 17.81 -5.42 -1.77
N LEU A 226 16.68 -4.81 -1.41
CA LEU A 226 16.22 -4.70 -0.02
C LEU A 226 15.86 -6.04 0.63
N LEU A 227 15.62 -7.12 -0.13
CA LEU A 227 15.14 -8.39 0.39
C LEU A 227 16.19 -9.50 0.35
N PRO A 228 16.15 -10.46 1.29
CA PRO A 228 16.84 -11.73 1.12
C PRO A 228 16.32 -12.47 -0.13
N ALA A 229 17.24 -13.05 -0.90
CA ALA A 229 16.89 -13.77 -2.13
C ALA A 229 15.80 -14.84 -1.90
N GLY A 230 14.75 -14.81 -2.72
CA GLY A 230 13.65 -15.77 -2.69
C GLY A 230 12.68 -15.62 -1.51
N GLN A 231 12.76 -14.54 -0.73
CA GLN A 231 11.81 -14.23 0.34
C GLN A 231 11.01 -12.99 -0.02
N LEU A 232 9.71 -13.01 0.31
CA LEU A 232 8.81 -11.89 0.10
C LEU A 232 8.16 -11.50 1.45
N PRO A 233 7.99 -10.19 1.70
CA PRO A 233 7.29 -9.71 2.89
C PRO A 233 5.79 -9.97 2.78
N ARG A 234 5.11 -9.88 3.91
CA ARG A 234 3.64 -9.90 4.04
C ARG A 234 3.21 -8.72 4.91
N GLY A 235 2.04 -8.16 4.65
CA GLY A 235 1.37 -7.18 5.52
C GLY A 235 1.31 -7.68 6.98
N GLY A 236 1.53 -6.76 7.92
CA GLY A 236 1.60 -7.04 9.35
C GLY A 236 2.92 -7.64 9.84
N MET A 237 3.87 -7.95 8.95
CA MET A 237 5.19 -8.46 9.35
C MET A 237 5.96 -7.41 10.15
N GLN A 238 6.60 -7.84 11.25
CA GLN A 238 7.38 -6.98 12.13
C GLN A 238 8.87 -6.99 11.76
N LEU A 239 9.32 -5.97 11.04
CA LEU A 239 10.73 -5.75 10.70
C LEU A 239 11.52 -5.28 11.93
N GLN A 240 12.75 -5.76 12.07
CA GLN A 240 13.64 -5.40 13.18
C GLN A 240 14.94 -4.83 12.64
N ALA A 241 15.58 -3.96 13.43
CA ALA A 241 16.92 -3.44 13.15
C ALA A 241 17.07 -2.83 11.75
N VAL A 242 16.01 -2.17 11.26
CA VAL A 242 16.01 -1.48 9.96
C VAL A 242 16.99 -0.31 10.05
N GLU A 243 17.89 -0.20 9.07
CA GLU A 243 18.97 0.79 9.07
C GLU A 243 19.14 1.38 7.68
N GLY A 244 19.28 2.70 7.61
CA GLY A 244 19.36 3.40 6.35
C GLY A 244 19.61 4.90 6.53
N ILE A 245 19.80 5.57 5.40
CA ILE A 245 19.91 7.03 5.34
C ILE A 245 18.51 7.63 5.28
N VAL A 246 18.21 8.57 6.18
CA VAL A 246 16.97 9.35 6.13
C VAL A 246 17.02 10.30 4.95
N GLU A 247 16.03 10.27 4.07
CA GLU A 247 15.93 11.24 2.98
C GLU A 247 14.45 11.49 2.61
N GLN A 248 14.22 12.41 1.66
CA GLN A 248 12.93 12.58 0.97
C GLN A 248 13.13 12.46 -0.54
N ARG A 249 12.28 11.67 -1.20
CA ARG A 249 12.25 11.56 -2.66
C ARG A 249 10.88 11.05 -3.12
N TYR A 250 10.49 11.40 -4.35
CA TYR A 250 9.29 10.95 -5.06
C TYR A 250 7.92 11.24 -4.39
N GLY A 251 7.86 11.95 -3.27
CA GLY A 251 6.60 12.23 -2.57
C GLY A 251 6.80 12.86 -1.19
N ALA A 252 5.72 12.87 -0.40
CA ALA A 252 5.69 13.54 0.90
C ALA A 252 6.08 12.66 2.10
N ALA A 253 6.17 11.34 1.92
CA ALA A 253 6.57 10.43 2.98
C ALA A 253 8.09 10.38 3.11
N TRP A 254 8.59 10.40 4.35
CA TRP A 254 9.99 10.16 4.65
C TRP A 254 10.38 8.73 4.31
N ARG A 255 11.66 8.55 3.95
CA ARG A 255 12.19 7.27 3.52
C ARG A 255 13.52 6.93 4.19
N LEU A 256 13.81 5.65 4.27
CA LEU A 256 15.14 5.12 4.55
C LEU A 256 15.70 4.45 3.30
N GLN A 257 16.80 5.00 2.79
CA GLN A 257 17.65 4.31 1.84
C GLN A 257 18.47 3.26 2.59
N LEU A 258 18.07 2.01 2.44
CA LEU A 258 18.62 0.90 3.22
C LEU A 258 20.09 0.70 2.90
N THR A 259 20.94 0.72 3.92
CA THR A 259 22.38 0.44 3.77
C THR A 259 22.71 -1.04 3.88
N ARG A 260 21.70 -1.87 4.19
CA ARG A 260 21.76 -3.33 4.21
C ARG A 260 20.39 -3.92 3.90
N PRO A 261 20.34 -5.12 3.29
CA PRO A 261 19.09 -5.84 3.11
C PRO A 261 18.37 -6.10 4.43
N LEU A 262 17.04 -6.15 4.38
CA LEU A 262 16.19 -6.48 5.50
C LEU A 262 16.40 -7.94 5.92
N THR A 263 16.19 -8.21 7.22
CA THR A 263 15.96 -9.58 7.69
C THR A 263 14.47 -9.75 7.90
N LEU A 264 13.85 -10.61 7.09
CA LEU A 264 12.44 -10.92 7.24
C LEU A 264 12.26 -12.01 8.31
N PRO A 265 11.38 -11.81 9.31
CA PRO A 265 10.95 -12.91 10.17
C PRO A 265 10.17 -13.96 9.35
N ALA A 266 9.96 -15.14 9.93
CA ALA A 266 9.12 -16.15 9.30
C ALA A 266 7.70 -15.61 9.06
N SER A 267 7.20 -15.77 7.83
CA SER A 267 5.82 -15.39 7.48
C SER A 267 4.85 -16.38 8.13
N ALA A 268 4.00 -15.89 9.04
CA ALA A 268 2.91 -16.67 9.61
C ALA A 268 1.67 -16.45 8.75
N ARG A 269 1.43 -17.36 7.80
CA ARG A 269 0.17 -17.36 7.05
C ARG A 269 -0.91 -18.10 7.82
N PRO A 270 -2.17 -17.66 7.75
CA PRO A 270 -3.27 -18.46 8.23
C PRO A 270 -3.45 -19.68 7.31
N ASP A 271 -2.91 -20.83 7.72
CA ASP A 271 -3.00 -22.08 6.96
C ASP A 271 -4.43 -22.67 6.95
N ALA A 272 -5.29 -22.25 7.87
CA ALA A 272 -6.66 -22.72 7.99
C ALA A 272 -7.68 -21.58 7.85
N ALA A 273 -8.79 -21.86 7.19
CA ALA A 273 -9.93 -20.96 7.13
C ALA A 273 -10.53 -20.72 8.52
N PRO A 274 -11.02 -19.50 8.80
CA PRO A 274 -11.64 -19.17 10.08
C PRO A 274 -12.87 -20.03 10.32
N GLN A 275 -13.10 -20.38 11.57
CA GLN A 275 -14.30 -21.12 11.99
C GLN A 275 -15.26 -20.16 12.68
N VAL A 276 -16.49 -20.05 12.17
CA VAL A 276 -17.57 -19.30 12.80
C VAL A 276 -18.64 -20.27 13.33
N ALA A 277 -19.35 -19.92 14.40
CA ALA A 277 -20.46 -20.73 14.90
C ALA A 277 -21.68 -20.69 13.95
N GLY A 278 -22.77 -21.41 14.26
CA GLY A 278 -23.99 -21.42 13.45
C GLY A 278 -24.05 -22.52 12.39
N SER A 279 -25.27 -22.88 12.00
CA SER A 279 -25.57 -24.04 11.15
C SER A 279 -25.64 -23.77 9.64
N LEU A 280 -25.68 -22.50 9.23
CA LEU A 280 -25.56 -22.04 7.85
C LEU A 280 -24.35 -21.12 7.71
N LYS A 281 -23.57 -21.30 6.64
CA LYS A 281 -22.44 -20.44 6.27
C LYS A 281 -22.73 -19.59 5.05
N VAL A 282 -22.60 -18.27 5.18
CA VAL A 282 -22.81 -17.29 4.10
C VAL A 282 -21.52 -16.50 3.90
N ALA A 283 -21.02 -16.42 2.66
CA ALA A 283 -19.76 -15.74 2.36
C ALA A 283 -19.89 -14.68 1.25
N ALA A 284 -18.87 -13.84 1.11
CA ALA A 284 -18.71 -12.96 -0.05
C ALA A 284 -17.26 -13.03 -0.55
N PHE A 285 -17.10 -13.02 -1.87
CA PHE A 285 -15.79 -13.06 -2.55
C PHE A 285 -15.74 -12.01 -3.65
N ASN A 286 -14.74 -11.14 -3.60
CA ASN A 286 -14.24 -10.45 -4.78
C ASN A 286 -13.35 -11.43 -5.56
N LEU A 287 -13.56 -11.58 -6.86
CA LEU A 287 -12.83 -12.54 -7.71
C LEU A 287 -11.66 -11.92 -8.49
N GLU A 288 -11.36 -10.64 -8.29
CA GLU A 288 -10.27 -9.90 -8.94
C GLU A 288 -10.30 -10.00 -10.48
N ASN A 289 -11.40 -9.51 -11.06
CA ASN A 289 -11.72 -9.55 -12.49
C ASN A 289 -11.60 -10.97 -13.08
N TYR A 290 -12.47 -11.89 -12.66
CA TYR A 290 -12.50 -13.26 -13.20
C TYR A 290 -13.19 -13.30 -14.57
N PHE A 291 -12.39 -13.20 -15.62
CA PHE A 291 -12.80 -13.24 -17.02
C PHE A 291 -12.20 -14.47 -17.69
N ASN A 292 -13.01 -15.21 -18.46
CA ASN A 292 -12.61 -16.50 -19.04
C ASN A 292 -12.40 -16.48 -20.56
N GLY A 293 -12.41 -15.29 -21.18
CA GLY A 293 -12.14 -15.11 -22.60
C GLY A 293 -13.35 -15.47 -23.46
N ASP A 294 -13.19 -16.38 -24.41
CA ASP A 294 -14.33 -16.87 -25.23
C ASP A 294 -15.03 -18.10 -24.62
N GLY A 295 -14.58 -18.55 -23.44
CA GLY A 295 -15.06 -19.76 -22.77
C GLY A 295 -14.70 -21.08 -23.48
N ALA A 296 -13.92 -21.02 -24.57
CA ALA A 296 -13.46 -22.17 -25.35
C ALA A 296 -11.92 -22.31 -25.36
N GLY A 297 -11.24 -21.60 -24.48
CA GLY A 297 -9.77 -21.59 -24.34
C GLY A 297 -9.05 -20.52 -25.18
N GLY A 298 -9.80 -19.63 -25.84
CA GLY A 298 -9.30 -18.46 -26.55
C GLY A 298 -9.79 -17.14 -25.93
N GLY A 299 -9.78 -16.06 -26.71
CA GLY A 299 -10.31 -14.75 -26.26
C GLY A 299 -9.36 -13.93 -25.38
N PHE A 300 -8.05 -14.20 -25.42
CA PHE A 300 -7.03 -13.50 -24.65
C PHE A 300 -6.26 -12.43 -25.46
N PRO A 301 -5.75 -11.35 -24.84
CA PRO A 301 -6.03 -10.96 -23.46
C PRO A 301 -7.51 -10.61 -23.28
N THR A 302 -8.05 -10.95 -22.13
CA THR A 302 -9.43 -10.59 -21.78
C THR A 302 -9.53 -9.07 -21.62
N LEU A 303 -10.76 -8.55 -21.51
CA LEU A 303 -10.97 -7.12 -21.25
C LEU A 303 -10.32 -6.68 -19.92
N ARG A 304 -10.34 -7.57 -18.91
CA ARG A 304 -9.82 -7.38 -17.55
C ARG A 304 -9.47 -8.74 -16.96
N GLY A 305 -8.49 -8.79 -16.05
CA GLY A 305 -8.09 -10.05 -15.41
C GLY A 305 -6.98 -10.76 -16.18
N ALA A 306 -7.09 -12.08 -16.30
CA ALA A 306 -6.10 -12.94 -16.95
C ALA A 306 -5.80 -12.53 -18.41
N THR A 307 -4.51 -12.38 -18.74
CA THR A 307 -4.06 -12.01 -20.09
C THR A 307 -3.78 -13.21 -20.99
N ASP A 308 -3.76 -14.42 -20.43
CA ASP A 308 -3.62 -15.68 -21.16
C ASP A 308 -4.29 -16.85 -20.40
N ALA A 309 -4.36 -18.01 -21.05
CA ALA A 309 -5.00 -19.21 -20.50
C ALA A 309 -4.26 -19.79 -19.27
N ALA A 310 -2.96 -19.57 -19.14
CA ALA A 310 -2.18 -20.06 -18.00
C ALA A 310 -2.50 -19.22 -16.74
N GLN A 311 -2.58 -17.90 -16.89
CA GLN A 311 -3.04 -16.99 -15.84
C GLN A 311 -4.48 -17.30 -15.43
N LEU A 312 -5.39 -17.57 -16.37
CA LEU A 312 -6.77 -17.97 -16.05
C LEU A 312 -6.78 -19.27 -15.23
N ALA A 313 -6.02 -20.28 -15.65
CA ALA A 313 -5.93 -21.54 -14.92
C ALA A 313 -5.37 -21.36 -13.50
N ALA A 314 -4.37 -20.49 -13.34
CA ALA A 314 -3.82 -20.13 -12.03
C ALA A 314 -4.86 -19.41 -11.16
N GLN A 315 -5.58 -18.42 -11.71
CA GLN A 315 -6.63 -17.69 -11.01
C GLN A 315 -7.74 -18.64 -10.57
N GLN A 316 -8.25 -19.48 -11.47
CA GLN A 316 -9.29 -20.46 -11.16
C GLN A 316 -8.86 -21.44 -10.06
N ALA A 317 -7.61 -21.93 -10.10
CA ALA A 317 -7.10 -22.83 -9.06
C ALA A 317 -7.07 -22.17 -7.68
N LYS A 318 -6.64 -20.91 -7.60
CA LYS A 318 -6.67 -20.13 -6.35
C LYS A 318 -8.09 -19.89 -5.86
N LEU A 319 -8.99 -19.46 -6.74
CA LEU A 319 -10.39 -19.22 -6.39
C LEU A 319 -11.09 -20.49 -5.91
N VAL A 320 -10.82 -21.65 -6.53
CA VAL A 320 -11.33 -22.95 -6.07
C VAL A 320 -10.80 -23.28 -4.66
N ALA A 321 -9.50 -23.10 -4.42
CA ALA A 321 -8.91 -23.33 -3.10
C ALA A 321 -9.51 -22.40 -2.02
N SER A 322 -9.74 -21.12 -2.36
CA SER A 322 -10.33 -20.14 -1.45
C SER A 322 -11.82 -20.43 -1.16
N ILE A 323 -12.63 -20.68 -2.19
CA ILE A 323 -14.08 -20.88 -2.04
C ILE A 323 -14.39 -22.21 -1.34
N ASN A 324 -13.78 -23.31 -1.78
CA ASN A 324 -13.98 -24.62 -1.13
C ASN A 324 -13.33 -24.65 0.26
N GLY A 325 -12.17 -23.99 0.43
CA GLY A 325 -11.46 -23.92 1.71
C GLY A 325 -12.20 -23.14 2.80
N LEU A 326 -12.93 -22.08 2.43
CA LEU A 326 -13.70 -21.27 3.39
C LEU A 326 -14.93 -22.02 3.95
N GLY A 327 -15.44 -23.02 3.22
CA GLY A 327 -16.51 -23.89 3.70
C GLY A 327 -17.90 -23.21 3.77
N ALA A 328 -18.21 -22.33 2.82
CA ALA A 328 -19.51 -21.66 2.74
C ALA A 328 -20.61 -22.58 2.16
N ASP A 329 -21.88 -22.29 2.50
CA ASP A 329 -23.06 -22.96 1.91
C ASP A 329 -23.69 -22.13 0.78
N VAL A 330 -23.53 -20.81 0.84
CA VAL A 330 -23.90 -19.83 -0.19
C VAL A 330 -22.90 -18.69 -0.18
N ALA A 331 -22.55 -18.19 -1.37
CA ALA A 331 -21.61 -17.08 -1.52
C ALA A 331 -22.10 -16.05 -2.54
N ALA A 332 -21.96 -14.78 -2.19
CA ALA A 332 -22.00 -13.67 -3.13
C ALA A 332 -20.64 -13.54 -3.83
N LEU A 333 -20.65 -13.28 -5.13
CA LEU A 333 -19.48 -13.10 -5.96
C LEU A 333 -19.49 -11.69 -6.55
N MET A 334 -18.34 -11.01 -6.52
CA MET A 334 -18.09 -9.74 -7.19
C MET A 334 -16.96 -9.93 -8.21
N GLU A 335 -16.82 -8.97 -9.13
CA GLU A 335 -15.74 -8.99 -10.13
C GLU A 335 -15.78 -10.21 -11.06
N LEU A 336 -17.00 -10.66 -11.40
CA LEU A 336 -17.28 -11.75 -12.33
C LEU A 336 -17.58 -11.19 -13.72
N GLU A 337 -17.11 -11.84 -14.78
CA GLU A 337 -17.46 -11.46 -16.16
C GLU A 337 -18.97 -11.56 -16.45
N ASN A 338 -19.48 -10.60 -17.21
CA ASN A 338 -20.87 -10.55 -17.67
C ASN A 338 -21.02 -11.16 -19.07
N ASP A 339 -20.86 -12.47 -19.16
CA ASP A 339 -20.90 -13.30 -20.37
C ASP A 339 -22.09 -14.28 -20.39
N GLY A 340 -23.10 -14.03 -19.55
CA GLY A 340 -24.32 -14.82 -19.45
C GLY A 340 -24.19 -16.03 -18.52
N TYR A 341 -24.98 -17.07 -18.82
CA TYR A 341 -25.15 -18.25 -17.95
C TYR A 341 -25.05 -19.58 -18.72
N GLY A 342 -24.63 -19.53 -19.99
CA GLY A 342 -24.40 -20.73 -20.79
C GLY A 342 -23.19 -21.54 -20.31
N PRO A 343 -22.97 -22.76 -20.84
CA PRO A 343 -21.85 -23.61 -20.43
C PRO A 343 -20.46 -23.00 -20.64
N ALA A 344 -20.33 -22.04 -21.56
CA ALA A 344 -19.10 -21.29 -21.81
C ALA A 344 -18.90 -20.11 -20.85
N SER A 345 -19.88 -19.78 -20.01
CA SER A 345 -19.80 -18.62 -19.12
C SER A 345 -18.80 -18.82 -17.99
N SER A 346 -18.16 -17.73 -17.57
CA SER A 346 -17.25 -17.64 -16.43
C SER A 346 -17.83 -18.29 -15.17
N ILE A 347 -19.11 -18.01 -14.84
CA ILE A 347 -19.77 -18.59 -13.66
C ILE A 347 -20.00 -20.09 -13.78
N ALA A 348 -20.35 -20.58 -14.96
CA ALA A 348 -20.57 -22.01 -15.19
C ALA A 348 -19.24 -22.77 -15.05
N GLN A 349 -18.17 -22.26 -15.66
CA GLN A 349 -16.84 -22.87 -15.57
C GLN A 349 -16.27 -22.82 -14.15
N LEU A 350 -16.48 -21.73 -13.41
CA LEU A 350 -16.10 -21.66 -12.00
C LEU A 350 -16.84 -22.72 -11.18
N VAL A 351 -18.16 -22.86 -11.35
CA VAL A 351 -18.95 -23.87 -10.63
C VAL A 351 -18.54 -25.29 -11.03
N ASP A 352 -18.26 -25.55 -12.30
CA ASP A 352 -17.75 -26.85 -12.75
C ASP A 352 -16.39 -27.15 -12.11
N ALA A 353 -15.48 -26.17 -12.03
CA ALA A 353 -14.19 -26.32 -11.38
C ALA A 353 -14.32 -26.56 -9.87
N LEU A 354 -15.21 -25.85 -9.18
CA LEU A 354 -15.51 -26.07 -7.76
C LEU A 354 -16.04 -27.47 -7.49
N ASN A 355 -16.86 -27.99 -8.41
CA ASN A 355 -17.44 -29.34 -8.32
C ASN A 355 -16.46 -30.45 -8.72
N ALA A 356 -15.46 -30.14 -9.53
CA ALA A 356 -14.41 -31.08 -9.94
C ALA A 356 -13.32 -31.26 -8.88
N ASP A 357 -13.18 -30.30 -7.95
CA ASP A 357 -12.25 -30.41 -6.84
C ASP A 357 -12.65 -31.52 -5.87
N ALA A 358 -11.84 -32.57 -5.80
CA ALA A 358 -12.07 -33.73 -4.95
C ALA A 358 -11.94 -33.44 -3.45
N GLN A 359 -11.32 -32.31 -3.07
CA GLN A 359 -11.26 -31.83 -1.69
C GLN A 359 -12.45 -30.92 -1.34
N GLY A 360 -13.13 -30.42 -2.37
CA GLY A 360 -14.30 -29.60 -2.25
C GLY A 360 -15.52 -30.40 -1.79
N PRO A 361 -16.54 -29.71 -1.26
CA PRO A 361 -17.70 -30.39 -0.73
C PRO A 361 -18.69 -30.80 -1.85
N GLY A 362 -18.42 -30.38 -3.10
CA GLY A 362 -19.23 -30.63 -4.29
C GLY A 362 -20.63 -29.98 -4.27
N ASP A 363 -21.39 -30.21 -5.34
CA ASP A 363 -22.80 -29.82 -5.52
C ASP A 363 -23.07 -28.30 -5.47
N TRP A 364 -22.10 -27.52 -5.92
CA TRP A 364 -22.27 -26.11 -6.21
C TRP A 364 -23.20 -25.92 -7.41
N ARG A 365 -24.07 -24.92 -7.28
CA ARG A 365 -24.94 -24.36 -8.32
C ARG A 365 -24.80 -22.85 -8.30
N PHE A 366 -25.15 -22.19 -9.39
CA PHE A 366 -25.27 -20.74 -9.45
C PHE A 366 -26.73 -20.31 -9.61
N VAL A 367 -27.02 -19.07 -9.21
CA VAL A 367 -28.29 -18.40 -9.48
C VAL A 367 -28.28 -17.82 -10.88
N ASP A 368 -29.23 -18.23 -11.71
CA ASP A 368 -29.38 -17.78 -13.10
C ASP A 368 -30.53 -16.76 -13.21
N ALA A 369 -30.19 -15.49 -13.47
CA ALA A 369 -31.15 -14.41 -13.69
C ALA A 369 -31.65 -14.33 -15.15
N GLY A 370 -31.21 -15.24 -16.02
CA GLY A 370 -31.48 -15.29 -17.45
C GLY A 370 -30.52 -14.43 -18.27
N GLN A 371 -30.26 -13.20 -17.82
CA GLN A 371 -29.32 -12.27 -18.44
C GLN A 371 -28.70 -11.34 -17.37
N GLY A 372 -27.54 -10.75 -17.67
CA GLY A 372 -26.89 -9.80 -16.76
C GLY A 372 -26.47 -10.44 -15.42
N PRO A 373 -26.63 -9.74 -14.27
CA PRO A 373 -27.42 -8.51 -14.10
C PRO A 373 -26.78 -7.27 -14.73
N GLY A 374 -27.60 -6.42 -15.35
CA GLY A 374 -27.13 -5.24 -16.08
C GLY A 374 -26.27 -5.55 -17.30
N SER A 375 -25.67 -4.52 -17.88
CA SER A 375 -24.86 -4.58 -19.11
C SER A 375 -23.36 -4.31 -18.90
N ASN A 376 -22.95 -4.00 -17.66
CA ASN A 376 -21.53 -3.77 -17.37
C ASN A 376 -20.73 -5.06 -17.60
N PRO A 377 -19.53 -5.01 -18.20
CA PRO A 377 -18.71 -6.22 -18.42
C PRO A 377 -18.34 -6.96 -17.13
N ILE A 378 -18.34 -6.28 -16.00
CA ILE A 378 -18.22 -6.88 -14.67
C ILE A 378 -19.61 -6.92 -14.03
N ARG A 379 -19.99 -8.03 -13.42
CA ARG A 379 -21.23 -8.21 -12.67
C ARG A 379 -21.00 -8.89 -11.33
N VAL A 380 -22.09 -9.04 -10.58
CA VAL A 380 -22.15 -9.89 -9.39
C VAL A 380 -22.75 -11.26 -9.73
N GLY A 381 -22.54 -12.23 -8.86
CA GLY A 381 -23.11 -13.58 -8.94
C GLY A 381 -23.47 -14.13 -7.56
N ILE A 382 -24.25 -15.22 -7.53
CA ILE A 382 -24.51 -16.00 -6.31
C ILE A 382 -24.31 -17.47 -6.64
N ILE A 383 -23.51 -18.17 -5.83
CA ILE A 383 -23.37 -19.63 -5.85
C ILE A 383 -23.85 -20.23 -4.53
N TYR A 384 -24.35 -21.46 -4.56
CA TYR A 384 -24.89 -22.15 -3.39
C TYR A 384 -24.75 -23.66 -3.51
N ARG A 385 -24.79 -24.36 -2.38
CA ARG A 385 -24.76 -25.82 -2.33
C ARG A 385 -26.17 -26.39 -2.35
N ALA A 386 -26.54 -27.12 -3.40
CA ALA A 386 -27.93 -27.56 -3.61
C ALA A 386 -28.40 -28.60 -2.59
N GLY A 387 -27.48 -29.38 -2.02
CA GLY A 387 -27.74 -30.31 -0.92
C GLY A 387 -28.02 -29.63 0.42
N VAL A 388 -27.72 -28.33 0.56
CA VAL A 388 -27.97 -27.55 1.79
C VAL A 388 -29.13 -26.58 1.60
N LEU A 389 -29.21 -25.95 0.43
CA LEU A 389 -30.14 -24.85 0.16
C LEU A 389 -31.01 -25.13 -1.05
N THR A 390 -32.29 -24.81 -0.92
CA THR A 390 -33.25 -24.78 -2.03
C THR A 390 -33.64 -23.34 -2.33
N PRO A 391 -33.48 -22.85 -3.58
CA PRO A 391 -33.99 -21.54 -3.98
C PRO A 391 -35.51 -21.43 -3.79
N VAL A 392 -35.98 -20.25 -3.38
CA VAL A 392 -37.39 -19.91 -3.21
C VAL A 392 -37.73 -18.75 -4.14
N GLY A 393 -38.74 -18.95 -4.99
CA GLY A 393 -39.12 -17.94 -5.98
C GLY A 393 -38.08 -17.78 -7.10
N LYS A 394 -38.25 -16.72 -7.90
CA LYS A 394 -37.30 -16.35 -8.94
C LYS A 394 -36.23 -15.40 -8.38
N PRO A 395 -35.02 -15.40 -8.94
CA PRO A 395 -34.06 -14.33 -8.63
C PRO A 395 -34.60 -12.99 -9.10
N ALA A 396 -34.14 -11.93 -8.44
CA ALA A 396 -34.53 -10.56 -8.71
C ALA A 396 -33.31 -9.66 -8.84
N VAL A 397 -33.42 -8.61 -9.66
CA VAL A 397 -32.37 -7.63 -9.93
C VAL A 397 -32.94 -6.21 -9.79
N LEU A 398 -32.09 -5.25 -9.44
CA LEU A 398 -32.45 -3.84 -9.30
C LEU A 398 -31.65 -2.98 -10.29
N GLU A 399 -32.27 -2.61 -11.40
CA GLU A 399 -31.61 -1.97 -12.55
C GLU A 399 -31.84 -0.45 -12.64
N ASP A 400 -32.52 0.16 -11.66
CA ASP A 400 -32.87 1.59 -11.70
C ASP A 400 -31.84 2.51 -11.03
N GLY A 401 -31.96 3.81 -11.26
CA GLY A 401 -31.13 4.83 -10.61
C GLY A 401 -29.62 4.62 -10.84
N PRO A 402 -28.80 4.55 -9.77
CA PRO A 402 -27.34 4.46 -9.89
C PRO A 402 -26.86 3.13 -10.49
N PHE A 403 -27.72 2.12 -10.59
CA PHE A 403 -27.38 0.81 -11.15
C PHE A 403 -27.41 0.77 -12.68
N VAL A 404 -27.91 1.83 -13.33
CA VAL A 404 -27.90 1.92 -14.80
C VAL A 404 -26.47 2.10 -15.33
N GLU A 405 -25.66 2.94 -14.68
CA GLU A 405 -24.34 3.32 -15.22
C GLU A 405 -23.18 3.22 -14.22
N HIS A 406 -23.43 3.20 -12.90
CA HIS A 406 -22.38 3.42 -11.92
C HIS A 406 -22.12 2.18 -11.04
N SER A 407 -23.07 1.87 -10.16
CA SER A 407 -23.01 0.67 -9.32
C SER A 407 -23.35 -0.56 -10.13
N ARG A 408 -22.79 -1.74 -9.80
CA ARG A 408 -23.23 -3.00 -10.41
C ARG A 408 -24.65 -3.30 -9.96
N VAL A 409 -25.45 -3.80 -10.90
CA VAL A 409 -26.82 -4.23 -10.64
C VAL A 409 -26.80 -5.36 -9.59
N PRO A 410 -27.47 -5.18 -8.43
CA PRO A 410 -27.55 -6.21 -7.40
C PRO A 410 -28.28 -7.47 -7.88
N LEU A 411 -27.82 -8.64 -7.44
CA LEU A 411 -28.51 -9.92 -7.64
C LEU A 411 -29.06 -10.40 -6.30
N THR A 412 -30.35 -10.76 -6.27
CA THR A 412 -31.02 -11.24 -5.06
C THR A 412 -31.68 -12.58 -5.30
N GLN A 413 -31.48 -13.53 -4.37
CA GLN A 413 -32.16 -14.82 -4.36
C GLN A 413 -32.57 -15.17 -2.93
N ALA A 414 -33.80 -15.62 -2.76
CA ALA A 414 -34.25 -16.24 -1.51
C ALA A 414 -33.94 -17.73 -1.51
N PHE A 415 -33.57 -18.26 -0.34
CA PHE A 415 -33.26 -19.67 -0.13
C PHE A 415 -33.99 -20.20 1.10
N ARG A 416 -34.07 -21.52 1.21
CA ARG A 416 -34.51 -22.23 2.41
C ARG A 416 -33.55 -23.39 2.69
N ARG A 417 -33.20 -23.57 3.96
CA ARG A 417 -32.46 -24.73 4.46
C ARG A 417 -33.45 -25.74 5.04
N GLY A 418 -33.66 -26.86 4.36
CA GLY A 418 -34.66 -27.86 4.75
C GLY A 418 -36.06 -27.26 4.94
N ASN A 419 -36.64 -27.44 6.14
CA ASN A 419 -37.95 -26.89 6.51
C ASN A 419 -37.85 -25.58 7.33
N GLY A 420 -36.68 -24.96 7.39
CA GLY A 420 -36.48 -23.70 8.09
C GLY A 420 -37.19 -22.51 7.42
N PRO A 421 -37.10 -21.31 8.01
CA PRO A 421 -37.57 -20.09 7.38
C PRO A 421 -36.80 -19.83 6.08
N ALA A 422 -37.44 -19.15 5.14
CA ALA A 422 -36.71 -18.63 4.00
C ALA A 422 -35.82 -17.45 4.45
N PHE A 423 -34.76 -17.17 3.72
CA PHE A 423 -33.92 -15.99 3.90
C PHE A 423 -33.39 -15.52 2.55
N THR A 424 -33.09 -14.24 2.45
CA THR A 424 -32.71 -13.58 1.20
C THR A 424 -31.24 -13.19 1.22
N VAL A 425 -30.52 -13.55 0.16
CA VAL A 425 -29.12 -13.17 -0.07
C VAL A 425 -29.07 -12.19 -1.24
N THR A 426 -28.46 -11.02 -1.02
CA THR A 426 -28.29 -9.96 -2.02
C THR A 426 -26.80 -9.65 -2.21
N ALA A 427 -26.27 -10.06 -3.37
CA ALA A 427 -24.91 -9.74 -3.79
C ALA A 427 -24.84 -8.33 -4.38
N ILE A 428 -23.84 -7.54 -3.98
CA ILE A 428 -23.64 -6.17 -4.45
C ILE A 428 -22.18 -5.88 -4.81
N HIS A 429 -21.99 -4.89 -5.67
CA HIS A 429 -20.69 -4.26 -5.91
C HIS A 429 -20.94 -2.80 -6.28
N LEU A 430 -20.79 -1.89 -5.31
CA LEU A 430 -21.11 -0.47 -5.49
C LEU A 430 -20.00 0.28 -6.23
N LYS A 431 -20.33 1.46 -6.75
CA LYS A 431 -19.41 2.31 -7.50
C LYS A 431 -18.12 2.60 -6.72
N SER A 432 -16.96 2.34 -7.35
CA SER A 432 -15.63 2.62 -6.79
C SER A 432 -15.38 4.09 -6.45
N LYS A 433 -14.43 4.33 -5.53
CA LYS A 433 -14.06 5.66 -5.00
C LYS A 433 -13.27 6.56 -5.96
N GLY A 434 -12.92 6.07 -7.16
CA GLY A 434 -12.09 6.78 -8.14
C GLY A 434 -12.78 7.99 -8.79
N CYS A 435 -12.03 9.09 -8.98
CA CYS A 435 -12.54 10.42 -9.33
C CYS A 435 -12.55 10.77 -10.83
N ARG A 436 -12.62 9.79 -11.73
CA ARG A 436 -12.72 10.07 -13.18
C ARG A 436 -14.11 10.58 -13.54
N ASP A 437 -14.18 11.65 -14.34
CA ASP A 437 -15.38 12.23 -14.94
C ASP A 437 -16.53 12.53 -13.94
N VAL A 438 -16.16 13.06 -12.76
CA VAL A 438 -17.09 13.25 -11.65
C VAL A 438 -17.28 14.73 -11.30
N ALA A 439 -18.49 15.11 -10.88
CA ALA A 439 -18.85 16.47 -10.51
C ALA A 439 -19.96 16.49 -9.43
N GLY A 440 -20.23 17.68 -8.89
CA GLY A 440 -21.34 17.89 -7.95
C GLY A 440 -21.16 17.11 -6.64
N ALA A 441 -22.24 16.49 -6.16
CA ALA A 441 -22.25 15.74 -4.90
C ALA A 441 -21.38 14.46 -4.93
N ASP A 442 -21.02 13.99 -6.12
CA ASP A 442 -20.13 12.84 -6.29
C ASP A 442 -18.65 13.25 -6.40
N ALA A 443 -18.33 14.54 -6.57
CA ALA A 443 -16.95 15.00 -6.49
C ALA A 443 -16.38 14.72 -5.10
N ASP A 444 -15.06 14.59 -4.99
CA ASP A 444 -14.41 14.46 -3.68
C ASP A 444 -14.67 15.73 -2.85
N GLN A 445 -15.25 15.53 -1.67
CA GLN A 445 -15.58 16.62 -0.75
C GLN A 445 -14.42 16.91 0.22
N GLY A 446 -13.30 16.19 0.12
CA GLY A 446 -12.15 16.36 1.00
C GLY A 446 -12.40 15.93 2.44
N ASP A 447 -13.38 15.05 2.65
CA ASP A 447 -13.80 14.55 3.97
C ASP A 447 -13.32 13.12 4.26
N GLY A 448 -12.56 12.52 3.34
CA GLY A 448 -12.02 11.16 3.43
C GLY A 448 -12.88 10.09 2.77
N GLN A 449 -14.06 10.43 2.24
CA GLN A 449 -14.95 9.43 1.62
C GLN A 449 -14.63 9.16 0.15
N GLY A 450 -13.83 10.02 -0.48
CA GLY A 450 -13.51 9.93 -1.91
C GLY A 450 -14.73 10.19 -2.81
N CYS A 451 -14.52 10.07 -4.12
CA CYS A 451 -15.58 10.34 -5.09
C CYS A 451 -16.71 9.31 -5.06
N TRP A 452 -17.84 9.67 -5.68
CA TRP A 452 -19.03 8.84 -5.84
C TRP A 452 -19.74 8.45 -4.53
N ASN A 453 -19.48 9.17 -3.44
CA ASN A 453 -20.06 8.84 -2.14
C ASN A 453 -21.59 9.05 -2.11
N ALA A 454 -22.09 10.07 -2.80
CA ALA A 454 -23.54 10.32 -2.91
C ALA A 454 -24.22 9.19 -3.71
N THR A 455 -23.62 8.77 -4.82
CA THR A 455 -24.08 7.62 -5.63
C THR A 455 -24.05 6.30 -4.85
N ARG A 456 -22.98 6.03 -4.07
CA ARG A 456 -22.92 4.86 -3.18
C ARG A 456 -24.01 4.90 -2.11
N THR A 457 -24.28 6.08 -1.55
CA THR A 457 -25.32 6.27 -0.54
C THR A 457 -26.74 6.05 -1.11
N ASP A 458 -27.03 6.59 -2.30
CA ASP A 458 -28.32 6.35 -2.99
C ASP A 458 -28.48 4.86 -3.34
N SER A 459 -27.43 4.20 -3.81
CA SER A 459 -27.42 2.76 -4.08
C SER A 459 -27.81 1.95 -2.85
N ALA A 460 -27.15 2.19 -1.71
CA ALA A 460 -27.41 1.50 -0.45
C ALA A 460 -28.86 1.68 0.03
N GLN A 461 -29.38 2.91 0.00
CA GLN A 461 -30.75 3.22 0.39
C GLN A 461 -31.80 2.60 -0.54
N ARG A 462 -31.52 2.53 -1.84
CA ARG A 462 -32.41 1.87 -2.81
C ARG A 462 -32.47 0.36 -2.60
N ILE A 463 -31.34 -0.28 -2.37
CA ILE A 463 -31.28 -1.74 -2.13
C ILE A 463 -32.19 -2.12 -0.96
N VAL A 464 -32.03 -1.50 0.21
CA VAL A 464 -32.81 -1.89 1.39
C VAL A 464 -34.30 -1.52 1.29
N ARG A 465 -34.65 -0.42 0.61
CA ARG A 465 -36.05 -0.11 0.30
C ARG A 465 -36.67 -1.12 -0.64
N TRP A 466 -35.92 -1.53 -1.67
CA TRP A 466 -36.35 -2.53 -2.64
C TRP A 466 -36.54 -3.91 -1.99
N LEU A 467 -35.64 -4.33 -1.11
CA LEU A 467 -35.82 -5.59 -0.36
C LEU A 467 -37.07 -5.59 0.51
N GLY A 468 -37.51 -4.42 0.98
CA GLY A 468 -38.77 -4.26 1.72
C GLY A 468 -40.04 -4.55 0.90
N SER A 469 -39.96 -4.59 -0.43
CA SER A 469 -41.08 -5.00 -1.29
C SER A 469 -41.15 -6.51 -1.55
N ASP A 470 -40.24 -7.29 -0.95
CA ASP A 470 -40.07 -8.73 -1.16
C ASP A 470 -39.96 -9.09 -2.66
N PRO A 471 -38.87 -8.65 -3.34
CA PRO A 471 -38.75 -8.79 -4.79
C PRO A 471 -38.67 -10.25 -5.27
N THR A 472 -38.40 -11.18 -4.37
CA THR A 472 -38.36 -12.62 -4.64
C THR A 472 -39.71 -13.33 -4.40
N GLY A 473 -40.67 -12.66 -3.75
CA GLY A 473 -41.94 -13.25 -3.32
C GLY A 473 -41.78 -14.34 -2.26
N SER A 474 -40.74 -14.28 -1.44
CA SER A 474 -40.38 -15.29 -0.44
C SER A 474 -41.22 -15.21 0.85
N GLY A 475 -41.81 -14.04 1.12
CA GLY A 475 -42.45 -13.69 2.39
C GLY A 475 -41.49 -13.60 3.58
N SER A 476 -40.17 -13.67 3.36
CA SER A 476 -39.19 -13.67 4.46
C SER A 476 -38.78 -12.26 4.87
N PRO A 477 -38.75 -11.96 6.18
CA PRO A 477 -38.12 -10.74 6.69
C PRO A 477 -36.59 -10.88 6.82
N HIS A 478 -36.03 -12.08 6.69
CA HIS A 478 -34.62 -12.37 6.89
C HIS A 478 -33.85 -12.05 5.62
N ALA A 479 -32.97 -11.06 5.66
CA ALA A 479 -32.20 -10.67 4.49
C ALA A 479 -30.78 -10.24 4.89
N VAL A 480 -29.82 -10.57 4.02
CA VAL A 480 -28.44 -10.11 4.09
C VAL A 480 -28.08 -9.43 2.77
N VAL A 481 -27.49 -8.25 2.87
CA VAL A 481 -26.82 -7.56 1.76
C VAL A 481 -25.33 -7.65 2.01
N LEU A 482 -24.59 -8.27 1.09
CA LEU A 482 -23.15 -8.49 1.26
C LEU A 482 -22.38 -8.37 -0.05
N GLY A 483 -21.12 -7.99 0.09
CA GLY A 483 -20.19 -7.76 -1.01
C GLY A 483 -19.44 -6.45 -0.85
N ASP A 484 -18.93 -5.91 -1.95
CA ASP A 484 -18.11 -4.71 -1.97
C ASP A 484 -19.00 -3.45 -1.98
N PHE A 485 -19.04 -2.74 -0.85
CA PHE A 485 -19.73 -1.45 -0.73
C PHE A 485 -18.91 -0.28 -1.25
N ASN A 486 -17.62 -0.49 -1.53
CA ASN A 486 -16.64 0.53 -1.87
C ASN A 486 -16.67 1.70 -0.87
N ALA A 487 -16.94 1.41 0.40
CA ALA A 487 -17.11 2.40 1.46
C ALA A 487 -16.65 1.83 2.81
N TYR A 488 -15.90 2.62 3.56
CA TYR A 488 -15.41 2.26 4.90
C TYR A 488 -16.52 2.38 5.97
N ALA A 489 -16.34 1.73 7.12
CA ALA A 489 -17.40 1.51 8.10
C ALA A 489 -18.12 2.78 8.61
N MET A 490 -17.44 3.93 8.66
CA MET A 490 -18.01 5.19 9.14
C MET A 490 -18.53 6.09 8.00
N GLU A 491 -18.45 5.64 6.75
CA GLU A 491 -18.91 6.41 5.59
C GLU A 491 -20.44 6.46 5.47
N GLN A 492 -20.94 7.45 4.73
CA GLN A 492 -22.36 7.72 4.56
C GLN A 492 -23.19 6.52 4.08
N PRO A 493 -22.72 5.66 3.15
CA PRO A 493 -23.50 4.50 2.72
C PRO A 493 -23.81 3.54 3.86
N LEU A 494 -22.83 3.20 4.70
CA LEU A 494 -23.00 2.27 5.83
C LEU A 494 -23.85 2.91 6.93
N ARG A 495 -23.63 4.20 7.22
CA ARG A 495 -24.45 4.95 8.19
C ARG A 495 -25.90 5.09 7.76
N ALA A 496 -26.18 5.22 6.46
CA ALA A 496 -27.54 5.27 5.94
C ALA A 496 -28.27 3.92 6.14
N LEU A 497 -27.55 2.80 6.03
CA LEU A 497 -28.09 1.47 6.30
C LEU A 497 -28.35 1.27 7.79
N ASP A 498 -27.42 1.72 8.65
CA ASP A 498 -27.62 1.72 10.11
C ASP A 498 -28.85 2.52 10.54
N ALA A 499 -29.02 3.71 9.97
CA ALA A 499 -30.20 4.55 10.19
C ALA A 499 -31.51 3.92 9.70
N ALA A 500 -31.44 3.02 8.70
CA ALA A 500 -32.57 2.22 8.21
C ALA A 500 -32.82 0.95 9.05
N GLY A 501 -32.04 0.72 10.11
CA GLY A 501 -32.17 -0.41 11.03
C GLY A 501 -31.38 -1.66 10.63
N TRP A 502 -30.66 -1.64 9.50
CA TRP A 502 -29.76 -2.71 9.12
C TRP A 502 -28.50 -2.67 9.97
N ARG A 503 -27.91 -3.82 10.28
CA ARG A 503 -26.77 -3.89 11.20
C ARG A 503 -25.61 -4.63 10.56
N ASP A 504 -24.41 -4.11 10.77
CA ASP A 504 -23.18 -4.74 10.34
C ASP A 504 -22.91 -6.04 11.11
N ALA A 505 -22.68 -7.13 10.39
CA ALA A 505 -22.49 -8.44 10.98
C ALA A 505 -21.25 -8.51 11.88
N PHE A 506 -20.15 -7.86 11.52
CA PHE A 506 -18.92 -7.88 12.32
C PHE A 506 -19.07 -7.06 13.59
N ALA A 507 -19.79 -5.94 13.52
CA ALA A 507 -20.14 -5.16 14.70
C ALA A 507 -21.01 -5.99 15.69
N ILE A 508 -21.99 -6.75 15.18
CA ILE A 508 -22.81 -7.65 16.01
C ILE A 508 -21.96 -8.78 16.61
N ALA A 509 -21.07 -9.37 15.80
CA ALA A 509 -20.21 -10.47 16.24
C ALA A 509 -19.10 -10.03 17.21
N GLY A 510 -18.89 -8.72 17.39
CA GLY A 510 -17.85 -8.18 18.26
C GLY A 510 -16.44 -8.42 17.72
N VAL A 511 -16.27 -8.46 16.40
CA VAL A 511 -14.95 -8.58 15.77
C VAL A 511 -14.22 -7.25 16.00
N ASP A 512 -13.05 -7.32 16.64
CA ASP A 512 -12.22 -6.16 16.86
C ASP A 512 -11.42 -5.85 15.60
N GLN A 513 -11.46 -4.59 15.16
CA GLN A 513 -10.66 -4.10 14.04
C GLN A 513 -10.66 -5.00 12.78
N PRO A 514 -11.84 -5.35 12.22
CA PRO A 514 -11.91 -6.11 10.98
C PRO A 514 -11.41 -5.29 9.78
N TYR A 515 -10.86 -5.96 8.77
CA TYR A 515 -10.41 -5.34 7.52
C TYR A 515 -10.46 -6.36 6.38
N SER A 516 -10.81 -5.88 5.19
CA SER A 516 -10.83 -6.71 3.98
C SER A 516 -9.88 -6.23 2.90
N TYR A 517 -9.29 -5.04 3.06
CA TYR A 517 -8.55 -4.35 2.01
C TYR A 517 -7.45 -3.45 2.58
N VAL A 518 -6.33 -3.35 1.86
CA VAL A 518 -5.22 -2.43 2.16
C VAL A 518 -5.10 -1.42 1.02
N TYR A 519 -5.25 -0.13 1.32
CA TYR A 519 -5.07 0.94 0.34
C TYR A 519 -4.08 1.98 0.85
N ASN A 520 -3.06 2.31 0.05
CA ASN A 520 -1.97 3.23 0.41
C ASN A 520 -1.35 2.91 1.79
N GLY A 521 -1.20 1.62 2.08
CA GLY A 521 -0.64 1.15 3.34
C GLY A 521 -1.55 1.32 4.56
N GLN A 522 -2.86 1.53 4.36
CA GLN A 522 -3.83 1.69 5.44
C GLN A 522 -4.92 0.62 5.33
N LEU A 523 -5.23 -0.02 6.45
CA LEU A 523 -6.27 -1.04 6.59
C LEU A 523 -7.66 -0.40 6.61
N GLY A 524 -8.60 -1.06 5.97
CA GLY A 524 -10.01 -0.75 6.09
C GLY A 524 -10.88 -1.87 5.53
N ARG A 525 -12.20 -1.73 5.67
CA ARG A 525 -13.14 -2.70 5.13
C ARG A 525 -13.98 -2.10 4.02
N LEU A 526 -13.90 -2.72 2.84
CA LEU A 526 -14.77 -2.42 1.71
C LEU A 526 -15.85 -3.50 1.55
N ASP A 527 -15.58 -4.72 1.97
CA ASP A 527 -16.49 -5.85 1.92
C ASP A 527 -17.25 -5.97 3.23
N HIS A 528 -18.55 -5.68 3.19
CA HIS A 528 -19.39 -5.71 4.39
C HIS A 528 -20.50 -6.73 4.24
N ALA A 529 -21.10 -7.11 5.37
CA ALA A 529 -22.36 -7.83 5.39
C ALA A 529 -23.34 -7.14 6.35
N LEU A 530 -24.44 -6.63 5.77
CA LEU A 530 -25.47 -5.88 6.47
C LEU A 530 -26.69 -6.78 6.61
N LEU A 531 -27.14 -6.97 7.84
CA LEU A 531 -28.23 -7.87 8.20
C LEU A 531 -29.50 -7.08 8.48
N SER A 532 -30.64 -7.58 7.97
CA SER A 532 -31.94 -7.05 8.37
C SER A 532 -32.16 -7.25 9.88
N PRO A 533 -33.00 -6.42 10.54
CA PRO A 533 -33.25 -6.56 11.98
C PRO A 533 -33.60 -7.97 12.45
N SER A 534 -34.34 -8.72 11.61
CA SER A 534 -34.78 -10.08 11.92
C SER A 534 -33.67 -11.12 11.76
N LEU A 535 -32.70 -10.90 10.86
CA LEU A 535 -31.57 -11.81 10.64
C LEU A 535 -30.43 -11.53 11.62
N ALA A 536 -30.27 -10.27 12.06
CA ALA A 536 -29.23 -9.87 13.01
C ALA A 536 -29.23 -10.71 14.31
N GLY A 537 -30.40 -11.05 14.86
CA GLY A 537 -30.52 -11.91 16.06
C GLY A 537 -30.15 -13.38 15.84
N LEU A 538 -30.00 -13.80 14.58
CA LEU A 538 -29.65 -15.16 14.19
C LEU A 538 -28.16 -15.32 13.86
N LEU A 539 -27.39 -14.23 13.89
CA LEU A 539 -25.94 -14.28 13.75
C LEU A 539 -25.29 -14.99 14.94
N ARG A 540 -24.28 -15.81 14.63
CA ARG A 540 -23.48 -16.58 15.59
C ARG A 540 -21.99 -16.30 15.48
N GLY A 541 -21.54 -15.71 14.37
CA GLY A 541 -20.18 -15.26 14.19
C GLY A 541 -19.97 -14.65 12.82
N ALA A 542 -18.92 -13.84 12.71
CA ALA A 542 -18.40 -13.28 11.47
C ALA A 542 -16.87 -13.35 11.52
N ALA A 543 -16.22 -13.55 10.38
CA ALA A 543 -14.77 -13.54 10.25
C ALA A 543 -14.36 -13.15 8.83
N GLU A 544 -13.16 -12.61 8.70
CA GLU A 544 -12.41 -12.49 7.44
C GLU A 544 -11.34 -13.57 7.39
N TRP A 545 -11.04 -14.09 6.19
CA TRP A 545 -9.89 -14.97 6.00
C TRP A 545 -8.76 -14.17 5.35
N HIS A 546 -7.74 -13.81 6.12
CA HIS A 546 -6.62 -12.96 5.67
C HIS A 546 -5.62 -13.71 4.76
N ILE A 547 -6.08 -14.09 3.58
CA ILE A 547 -5.30 -14.78 2.54
C ILE A 547 -4.89 -13.85 1.40
N ASN A 548 -5.40 -12.63 1.34
CA ASN A 548 -5.33 -11.76 0.18
C ASN A 548 -4.74 -10.39 0.49
N ALA A 549 -5.37 -9.58 1.33
CA ALA A 549 -5.04 -8.15 1.47
C ALA A 549 -3.59 -7.91 1.92
N ASP A 550 -3.04 -8.82 2.73
CA ASP A 550 -1.68 -8.74 3.24
C ASP A 550 -0.62 -9.34 2.29
N GLU A 551 -1.02 -10.07 1.24
CA GLU A 551 -0.07 -10.76 0.36
C GLU A 551 0.47 -9.81 -0.73
N PRO A 552 1.76 -9.93 -1.10
CA PRO A 552 2.30 -9.19 -2.24
C PRO A 552 1.62 -9.61 -3.54
N GLU A 553 1.57 -8.69 -4.51
CA GLU A 553 0.96 -8.93 -5.83
C GLU A 553 1.62 -10.08 -6.59
N THR A 554 2.94 -10.29 -6.43
CA THR A 554 3.72 -11.38 -7.02
C THR A 554 3.12 -12.76 -6.76
N HIS A 555 2.53 -12.95 -5.57
CA HIS A 555 1.91 -14.23 -5.20
C HIS A 555 0.60 -14.49 -5.94
N GLY A 556 0.01 -13.47 -6.58
CA GLY A 556 -1.20 -13.56 -7.37
C GLY A 556 -1.04 -14.39 -8.65
N TYR A 557 -2.13 -14.54 -9.40
CA TYR A 557 -2.19 -15.42 -10.56
C TYR A 557 -1.38 -14.93 -11.77
N ALA A 558 -1.06 -13.64 -11.84
CA ALA A 558 -0.46 -13.00 -13.02
C ALA A 558 1.06 -13.13 -13.10
N ARG A 559 1.73 -13.40 -11.98
CA ARG A 559 3.20 -13.37 -11.85
C ARG A 559 3.77 -14.71 -11.38
N ASP A 560 4.45 -14.74 -10.24
CA ASP A 560 5.12 -15.94 -9.72
C ASP A 560 4.13 -17.04 -9.32
N ASN A 561 2.85 -16.68 -9.10
CA ASN A 561 1.76 -17.59 -8.82
C ASN A 561 2.10 -18.63 -7.74
N GLN A 562 1.92 -18.22 -6.49
CA GLN A 562 2.08 -19.16 -5.40
C GLN A 562 0.85 -20.05 -5.24
N ALA A 563 1.03 -21.38 -5.27
CA ALA A 563 -0.06 -22.33 -5.10
C ALA A 563 -0.80 -22.16 -3.75
N GLY A 564 -2.09 -22.45 -3.74
CA GLY A 564 -2.97 -22.33 -2.58
C GLY A 564 -3.93 -21.14 -2.68
N PRO A 565 -4.63 -20.80 -1.59
CA PRO A 565 -5.66 -19.75 -1.60
C PRO A 565 -5.09 -18.32 -1.59
N TRP A 566 -3.79 -18.16 -1.30
CA TRP A 566 -3.19 -16.84 -1.08
C TRP A 566 -3.17 -15.96 -2.33
N ARG A 567 -3.47 -14.67 -2.16
CA ARG A 567 -3.58 -13.66 -3.22
C ARG A 567 -4.46 -14.16 -4.38
N SER A 568 -5.59 -14.79 -4.06
CA SER A 568 -6.64 -15.13 -5.02
C SER A 568 -7.45 -13.91 -5.44
N SER A 569 -7.44 -12.87 -4.59
CA SER A 569 -7.97 -11.55 -4.82
C SER A 569 -7.09 -10.53 -4.10
N ASP A 570 -7.32 -9.24 -4.30
CA ASP A 570 -6.83 -8.13 -3.50
C ASP A 570 -7.70 -7.85 -2.27
N HIS A 571 -8.86 -8.51 -2.15
CA HIS A 571 -9.76 -8.44 -1.00
C HIS A 571 -9.80 -9.77 -0.23
N ASP A 572 -9.80 -9.72 1.09
CA ASP A 572 -10.04 -10.89 1.93
C ASP A 572 -11.53 -11.30 1.91
N PRO A 573 -11.85 -12.60 1.75
CA PRO A 573 -13.23 -13.04 1.80
C PRO A 573 -13.78 -13.04 3.22
N LEU A 574 -15.08 -12.73 3.34
CA LEU A 574 -15.81 -12.77 4.60
C LEU A 574 -16.65 -14.03 4.74
N LEU A 575 -16.87 -14.46 5.98
CA LEU A 575 -17.69 -15.62 6.34
C LEU A 575 -18.60 -15.29 7.53
N LEU A 576 -19.89 -15.56 7.37
CA LEU A 576 -20.91 -15.45 8.40
C LEU A 576 -21.42 -16.81 8.82
N GLY A 577 -21.77 -16.91 10.09
CA GLY A 577 -22.42 -18.05 10.68
C GLY A 577 -23.82 -17.70 11.19
N LEU A 578 -24.85 -18.37 10.67
CA LEU A 578 -26.25 -18.10 10.99
C LEU A 578 -26.98 -19.35 11.50
N ASP A 579 -27.96 -19.16 12.37
CA ASP A 579 -28.94 -20.19 12.74
C ASP A 579 -30.32 -19.85 12.18
N LEU A 580 -30.74 -20.57 11.13
CA LEU A 580 -32.03 -20.44 10.47
C LEU A 580 -32.89 -21.68 10.67
#